data_AF-A0A224YII0-F1
#
_entry.id   AF-A0A224YII0-F1
#
_cell.length_a   1.000
_cell.length_b   1.000
_cell.length_c   1.000
_cell.angle_alpha   90.00
_cell.angle_beta   90.00
_cell.angle_gamma   90.00
#
_symmetry.space_group_name_H-M   'P 1'
#
loop_
_entity.id
_entity.type
_entity.pdbx_description
1 polymer ?
#
loop_
_entity_poly.entity_id
_entity_poly.type
_entity_poly.pdbx_seq_one_letter_code
_entity_poly.pdbx_strand_id
1 'polypeptide(L)'
;MGASADQLLMARRTKTTLPTTKALLKPRVVDCEQQRAAKVTRTKRYYNKHAKDLPPLQKGDTVSVQPFKEKGKWCRGTVTKRLDARSYEVE
;
A
#
# COMPACT_ATOMS: atom_id res chain seq x y z
N MET A 1 -10.90 13.36 1.39
CA MET A 1 -9.54 13.93 1.50
C MET A 1 -9.52 15.39 1.06
N GLY A 2 -10.34 15.82 0.09
CA GLY A 2 -10.61 17.26 -0.16
C GLY A 2 -9.42 18.13 -0.59
N ALA A 3 -8.22 17.55 -0.65
CA ALA A 3 -6.95 18.20 -0.96
C ALA A 3 -6.10 17.31 -1.86
N SER A 4 -5.19 17.92 -2.62
CA SER A 4 -4.24 17.21 -3.48
C SER A 4 -3.10 16.59 -2.67
N ALA A 5 -2.36 15.65 -3.27
CA ALA A 5 -1.20 15.02 -2.63
C ALA A 5 -0.13 16.05 -2.21
N ASP A 6 0.12 17.06 -3.06
CA ASP A 6 1.04 18.15 -2.78
C ASP A 6 0.60 18.99 -1.57
N GLN A 7 -0.69 19.28 -1.44
CA GLN A 7 -1.22 20.00 -0.28
C GLN A 7 -1.12 19.18 1.02
N LEU A 8 -1.21 17.85 0.94
CA LEU A 8 -1.02 16.99 2.10
C LEU A 8 0.46 16.85 2.48
N LEU A 9 1.36 16.85 1.50
CA LEU A 9 2.80 16.66 1.72
C LEU A 9 3.53 17.96 2.08
N MET A 10 3.31 19.03 1.30
CA MET A 10 4.03 20.29 1.39
C MET A 10 3.22 21.40 2.08
N ALA A 11 2.00 21.09 2.52
CA ALA A 11 1.05 22.06 3.07
C ALA A 11 0.78 23.24 2.13
N ARG A 12 1.05 23.18 0.83
CA ARG A 12 0.86 24.31 -0.10
C ARG A 12 0.46 23.79 -1.47
N ARG A 13 0.13 24.70 -2.39
CA ARG A 13 0.01 24.33 -3.82
C ARG A 13 1.32 24.61 -4.55
N THR A 14 1.66 23.73 -5.49
CA THR A 14 2.76 23.92 -6.44
C THR A 14 2.55 25.14 -7.33
N LYS A 15 3.65 25.75 -7.74
CA LYS A 15 3.64 26.76 -8.79
C LYS A 15 3.52 26.03 -10.14
N THR A 16 2.34 26.06 -10.74
CA THR A 16 2.10 25.46 -12.06
C THR A 16 2.06 26.55 -13.14
N THR A 17 2.05 26.14 -14.41
CA THR A 17 1.91 27.06 -15.55
C THR A 17 0.56 27.76 -15.57
N LEU A 18 -0.46 27.18 -14.93
CA LEU A 18 -1.78 27.78 -14.80
C LEU A 18 -1.74 28.90 -13.74
N PRO A 19 -2.30 30.08 -14.04
CA PRO A 19 -2.32 31.18 -13.10
C PRO A 19 -3.06 30.76 -11.82
N THR A 20 -2.39 30.93 -10.70
CA THR A 20 -2.90 30.62 -9.35
C THR A 20 -2.70 31.82 -8.45
N THR A 21 -3.62 32.02 -7.51
CA THR A 21 -3.55 33.16 -6.59
C THR A 21 -2.37 32.99 -5.63
N LYS A 22 -1.64 34.09 -5.36
CA LYS A 22 -0.48 34.09 -4.46
C LYS A 22 -0.80 33.57 -3.05
N ALA A 23 -2.06 33.74 -2.61
CA ALA A 23 -2.54 33.24 -1.32
C ALA A 23 -2.48 31.71 -1.22
N LEU A 24 -2.79 30.98 -2.31
CA LEU A 24 -2.78 29.51 -2.33
C LEU A 24 -1.37 28.91 -2.38
N LEU A 25 -0.37 29.72 -2.75
CA LEU A 25 1.04 29.33 -2.73
C LEU A 25 1.66 29.39 -1.33
N LYS A 26 0.98 30.00 -0.36
CA LYS A 26 1.42 30.04 1.04
C LYS A 26 1.10 28.70 1.72
N PRO A 27 1.96 28.23 2.64
CA PRO A 27 1.67 27.03 3.42
C PRO A 27 0.41 27.20 4.27
N ARG A 28 -0.44 26.18 4.24
CA ARG A 28 -1.66 25.96 5.02
C ARG A 28 -1.81 24.45 5.23
N VAL A 29 -1.77 24.02 6.48
CA VAL A 29 -2.05 22.64 6.86
C VAL A 29 -3.52 22.34 6.60
N VAL A 30 -3.77 21.20 5.94
CA VAL A 30 -5.12 20.68 5.72
C VAL A 30 -5.41 19.66 6.82
N ASP A 31 -6.43 19.93 7.65
CA ASP A 31 -6.95 18.91 8.55
C ASP A 31 -7.78 17.90 7.76
N CYS A 32 -7.27 16.66 7.69
CA CYS A 32 -7.94 15.56 7.02
C CYS A 32 -7.99 14.27 7.85
N GLU A 33 -7.75 14.34 9.17
CA GLU A 33 -7.63 13.15 10.01
C GLU A 33 -8.90 12.28 9.99
N GLN A 34 -10.07 12.90 10.13
CA GLN A 34 -11.36 12.19 10.04
C GLN A 34 -11.54 11.48 8.68
N GLN A 35 -11.14 12.15 7.60
CA GLN A 35 -11.29 11.63 6.24
C GLN A 35 -10.29 10.50 5.97
N ARG A 36 -9.10 10.58 6.57
CA ARG A 36 -8.07 9.53 6.55
C ARG A 36 -8.56 8.31 7.31
N ALA A 37 -9.07 8.48 8.53
CA ALA A 37 -9.64 7.41 9.34
C ALA A 37 -10.80 6.72 8.60
N ALA A 38 -11.74 7.49 8.04
CA ALA A 38 -12.85 6.95 7.26
C ALA A 38 -12.37 6.14 6.04
N LYS A 39 -11.32 6.61 5.34
CA LYS A 39 -10.72 5.89 4.22
C LYS A 39 -10.10 4.56 4.66
N VAL A 40 -9.36 4.54 5.77
CA VAL A 40 -8.77 3.32 6.35
C VAL A 40 -9.87 2.31 6.70
N THR A 41 -10.91 2.73 7.42
CA THR A 41 -12.04 1.88 7.79
C THR A 41 -12.75 1.33 6.56
N ARG A 42 -12.97 2.16 5.53
CA ARG A 42 -13.59 1.75 4.27
C ARG A 42 -12.75 0.70 3.55
N THR A 43 -11.45 0.94 3.39
CA THR A 43 -10.53 -0.02 2.75
C THR A 43 -10.51 -1.34 3.51
N LYS A 44 -10.40 -1.30 4.85
CA LYS A 44 -10.45 -2.50 5.70
C LYS A 44 -11.76 -3.27 5.51
N ARG A 45 -12.91 -2.58 5.48
CA ARG A 45 -14.23 -3.20 5.28
C ARG A 45 -14.31 -3.95 3.95
N TYR A 46 -13.87 -3.32 2.85
CA TYR A 46 -13.94 -3.96 1.53
C TYR A 46 -12.93 -5.11 1.38
N TYR A 47 -11.71 -4.95 1.87
CA TYR A 47 -10.71 -6.03 1.87
C TYR A 47 -11.19 -7.23 2.69
N ASN A 48 -11.62 -7.00 3.94
CA ASN A 48 -12.06 -8.05 4.85
C ASN A 48 -13.33 -8.79 4.39
N LYS A 49 -14.10 -8.23 3.44
CA LYS A 49 -15.32 -8.88 2.93
C LYS A 49 -15.05 -10.23 2.25
N HIS A 50 -13.88 -10.36 1.59
CA HIS A 50 -13.50 -11.56 0.84
C HIS A 50 -12.10 -12.07 1.20
N ALA A 51 -11.40 -11.40 2.13
CA ALA A 51 -10.09 -11.83 2.57
C ALA A 51 -10.16 -13.21 3.24
N LYS A 52 -9.31 -14.12 2.80
CA LYS A 52 -9.04 -15.40 3.44
C LYS A 52 -7.56 -15.42 3.74
N ASP A 53 -7.22 -15.29 5.01
CA ASP A 53 -5.82 -15.28 5.42
C ASP A 53 -5.23 -16.68 5.34
N LEU A 54 -4.09 -16.79 4.68
CA LEU A 54 -3.33 -18.04 4.61
C LEU A 54 -2.72 -18.32 6.00
N PRO A 55 -2.89 -19.54 6.55
CA PRO A 55 -2.16 -19.94 7.75
C PRO A 55 -0.65 -19.80 7.56
N PRO A 56 0.12 -19.49 8.62
CA PRO A 56 1.57 -19.40 8.50
C PRO A 56 2.20 -20.68 7.97
N LEU A 57 3.09 -20.56 6.99
CA LEU A 57 3.83 -21.68 6.42
C LEU A 57 4.99 -22.06 7.35
N GLN A 58 5.27 -23.34 7.44
CA GLN A 58 6.37 -23.90 8.23
C GLN A 58 7.59 -24.21 7.36
N LYS A 59 8.75 -24.33 8.01
CA LYS A 59 9.97 -24.77 7.33
C LYS A 59 9.76 -26.20 6.80
N GLY A 60 10.06 -26.41 5.53
CA GLY A 60 9.86 -27.68 4.84
C GLY A 60 8.56 -27.77 4.03
N ASP A 61 7.66 -26.80 4.16
CA ASP A 61 6.43 -26.78 3.36
C ASP A 61 6.75 -26.55 1.88
N THR A 62 6.12 -27.35 1.00
CA THR A 62 6.22 -27.18 -0.44
C THR A 62 5.29 -26.06 -0.90
N VAL A 63 5.82 -25.09 -1.64
CA VAL A 63 5.10 -23.95 -2.18
C VAL A 63 5.30 -23.81 -3.68
N SER A 64 4.32 -23.23 -4.36
CA SER A 64 4.46 -22.81 -5.75
C SER A 64 4.75 -21.31 -5.79
N VAL A 65 5.89 -20.92 -6.31
CA VAL A 65 6.33 -19.54 -6.46
C VAL A 65 6.25 -19.14 -7.92
N GLN A 66 5.70 -17.96 -8.19
CA GLN A 66 5.78 -17.35 -9.51
C GLN A 66 7.03 -16.46 -9.59
N PRO A 67 8.06 -16.84 -10.37
CA PRO A 67 9.28 -16.04 -10.48
C PRO A 67 9.00 -14.70 -11.16
N PHE A 68 9.63 -13.62 -10.67
CA PHE A 68 9.42 -12.28 -11.23
C PHE A 68 9.82 -12.16 -12.72
N LYS A 69 10.84 -12.92 -13.14
CA LYS A 69 11.37 -12.92 -14.51
C LYS A 69 10.46 -13.63 -15.50
N GLU A 70 9.71 -14.64 -15.06
CA GLU A 70 8.87 -15.49 -15.91
C GLU A 70 7.41 -15.44 -15.43
N LYS A 71 6.74 -14.31 -15.71
CA LYS A 71 5.32 -14.16 -15.41
C LYS A 71 4.51 -15.28 -16.07
N GLY A 72 3.67 -15.94 -15.29
CA GLY A 72 2.81 -17.04 -15.75
C GLY A 72 3.36 -18.45 -15.51
N LYS A 73 4.66 -18.61 -15.23
CA LYS A 73 5.22 -19.91 -14.83
C LYS A 73 5.23 -20.03 -13.31
N TRP A 74 4.75 -21.16 -12.81
CA TRP A 74 4.80 -21.51 -11.39
C TRP A 74 5.90 -22.56 -11.18
N CYS A 75 6.86 -22.24 -10.33
CA CYS A 75 7.95 -23.13 -9.95
C CYS A 75 7.68 -23.66 -8.55
N ARG A 76 7.97 -24.94 -8.31
CA ARG A 76 7.94 -25.49 -6.95
C ARG A 76 9.19 -25.05 -6.21
N GLY A 77 9.02 -24.71 -4.94
CA GLY A 77 10.09 -24.43 -3.99
C GLY A 77 9.70 -24.89 -2.59
N THR A 78 10.66 -24.88 -1.68
CA THR A 78 10.47 -25.30 -0.29
C THR A 78 10.71 -24.12 0.64
N VAL A 79 9.85 -23.92 1.63
CA VAL A 79 10.04 -22.85 2.61
C VAL A 79 11.24 -23.18 3.50
N THR A 80 12.26 -22.35 3.46
CA THR A 80 13.50 -22.50 4.25
C THR A 80 13.38 -21.80 5.59
N LYS A 81 12.81 -20.59 5.58
CA LYS A 81 12.66 -19.74 6.76
C LYS A 81 11.48 -18.79 6.63
N ARG A 82 10.82 -18.50 7.75
CA ARG A 82 9.86 -17.41 7.87
C ARG A 82 10.59 -16.11 8.25
N LEU A 83 10.40 -15.05 7.47
CA LEU A 83 11.00 -13.73 7.71
C LEU A 83 10.03 -12.79 8.44
N ASP A 84 8.77 -12.76 8.02
CA ASP A 84 7.71 -11.92 8.62
C ASP A 84 6.36 -12.63 8.58
N ALA A 85 5.28 -11.96 9.00
CA ALA A 85 3.91 -12.47 9.01
C ALA A 85 3.51 -13.14 7.69
N ARG A 86 3.92 -12.57 6.54
CA ARG A 86 3.62 -13.05 5.17
C ARG A 86 4.84 -13.12 4.25
N SER A 87 6.06 -13.07 4.80
CA SER A 87 7.31 -13.12 4.03
C SER A 87 8.09 -14.38 4.38
N TYR A 88 8.49 -15.12 3.36
CA TYR A 88 9.18 -16.41 3.48
C TYR A 88 10.37 -16.44 2.53
N GLU A 89 11.43 -17.10 2.97
CA GLU A 89 12.56 -17.49 2.14
C GLU A 89 12.29 -18.88 1.59
N VAL A 90 12.49 -19.06 0.28
CA VAL A 90 12.16 -20.27 -0.46
C VAL A 90 13.37 -20.68 -1.30
N GLU A 91 13.68 -21.97 -1.28
CA GLU A 91 14.71 -22.62 -2.11
C GLU A 91 14.11 -23.57 -3.14
#